data_AF-A0A013WLN9-F1
#
_entry.id   AF-A0A013WLN9-F1
#
_cell.length_a   1.000
_cell.length_b   1.000
_cell.length_c   1.000
_cell.angle_alpha   90.00
_cell.angle_beta   90.00
_cell.angle_gamma   90.00
#
_symmetry.space_group_name_H-M   'P 1'
#
loop_
_entity.id
_entity.type
_entity.pdbx_description
1 polymer ?
#
loop_
_entity_poly.entity_id
_entity_poly.type
_entity_poly.pdbx_seq_one_letter_code
_entity_poly.pdbx_strand_id
1 'polypeptide(L)' 'MLIGYMRVSSVDDRQSVDLQRDALLAAGVDERHLYSDKASGAGMIVPA' A
#
# COMPACT_ATOMS: atom_id res chain seq x y z
N MET A 1 4.50 15.21 -12.61
CA MET A 1 4.20 14.96 -11.18
C MET A 1 4.05 13.46 -11.01
N LEU A 2 4.90 12.81 -10.21
CA LEU A 2 4.80 11.38 -9.94
C LEU A 2 4.04 11.16 -8.63
N ILE A 3 3.09 10.23 -8.63
CA ILE A 3 2.34 9.82 -7.44
C ILE A 3 2.56 8.32 -7.26
N GLY A 4 2.92 7.92 -6.05
CA GLY A 4 3.19 6.53 -5.69
C GLY A 4 2.08 5.98 -4.80
N TYR A 5 1.72 4.72 -5.05
CA TYR A 5 0.70 4.01 -4.28
C TYR A 5 1.23 2.66 -3.80
N MET A 6 1.02 2.36 -2.52
CA MET A 6 1.46 1.12 -1.88
C MET A 6 0.26 0.42 -1.25
N ARG A 7 0.18 -0.90 -1.35
CA ARG A 7 -0.90 -1.69 -0.74
C ARG A 7 -0.36 -2.99 -0.19
N VAL A 8 -0.90 -3.40 0.96
CA VAL A 8 -0.76 -4.75 1.49
C VAL A 8 -2.13 -5.29 1.88
N SER A 9 -2.35 -6.57 1.66
CA SER A 9 -3.61 -7.24 2.02
C SER A 9 -3.37 -8.23 3.16
N SER A 10 -3.32 -7.73 4.39
CA SER A 10 -3.03 -8.59 5.54
C SER A 10 -3.99 -8.34 6.70
N VAL A 11 -4.45 -9.46 7.26
CA VAL A 11 -5.30 -9.49 8.46
C VAL A 11 -4.45 -9.29 9.73
N ASP A 12 -3.14 -9.49 9.63
CA ASP A 12 -2.14 -9.29 10.69
C ASP A 12 -1.05 -8.30 10.23
N ASP A 13 -0.26 -7.73 11.14
CA ASP A 13 0.86 -6.82 10.84
C ASP A 13 2.07 -7.46 10.13
N ARG A 14 1.90 -8.65 9.53
CA ARG A 14 3.00 -9.44 8.93
C ARG A 14 3.47 -8.90 7.57
N GLN A 15 2.64 -8.13 6.88
CA GLN A 15 3.02 -7.52 5.60
C GLN A 15 3.34 -6.04 5.78
N SER A 16 4.51 -5.63 5.29
CA SER A 16 4.94 -4.24 5.26
C SER A 16 4.98 -3.68 3.83
N VAL A 17 4.83 -2.37 3.72
CA VAL A 17 4.96 -1.61 2.47
C VAL A 17 6.39 -1.12 2.22
N ASP A 18 7.36 -1.40 3.10
CA ASP A 18 8.71 -0.83 3.05
C ASP A 18 9.42 -1.07 1.71
N LEU A 19 9.40 -2.30 1.19
CA LEU A 19 10.01 -2.62 -0.11
C LEU A 19 9.34 -1.88 -1.29
N GLN A 20 8.03 -1.63 -1.20
CA GLN A 20 7.30 -0.87 -2.21
C GLN A 20 7.64 0.62 -2.10
N ARG A 21 7.81 1.15 -0.87
CA ARG A 21 8.25 2.53 -0.62
C ARG A 21 9.63 2.76 -1.21
N ASP A 22 10.59 1.88 -0.94
CA ASP A 22 11.96 1.99 -1.45
C ASP A 22 11.99 2.00 -2.97
N ALA A 23 11.19 1.16 -3.62
CA ALA A 23 11.07 1.13 -5.07
C ALA A 23 10.51 2.44 -5.65
N LEU A 24 9.52 3.05 -4.99
CA LEU A 24 8.93 4.33 -5.43
C LEU A 24 9.88 5.51 -5.22
N LEU A 25 10.64 5.51 -4.12
CA LEU A 25 11.69 6.50 -3.89
C LEU A 25 12.81 6.38 -4.93
N ALA A 26 13.24 5.16 -5.25
CA ALA A 26 14.22 4.90 -6.30
C ALA A 26 13.72 5.34 -7.69
N ALA A 27 12.41 5.29 -7.93
CA ALA A 27 11.77 5.81 -9.13
C ALA A 27 11.60 7.35 -9.15
N GLY A 28 12.00 8.05 -8.09
CA GLY A 28 11.95 9.52 -8.00
C GLY A 28 10.59 10.09 -7.58
N VAL A 29 9.74 9.28 -6.93
CA VAL A 29 8.49 9.77 -6.35
C VAL A 29 8.79 10.54 -5.06
N ASP A 30 8.29 11.76 -4.97
CA ASP A 30 8.38 12.57 -3.75
C ASP A 30 7.56 11.93 -2.62
N GLU A 31 8.11 11.88 -1.41
CA GLU A 31 7.47 11.31 -0.23
C GLU A 31 6.10 11.92 0.08
N ARG A 32 5.87 13.19 -0.26
CA ARG A 32 4.58 13.89 -0.07
C ARG A 32 3.50 13.38 -1.00
N HIS A 33 3.86 12.63 -2.04
CA HIS A 33 2.95 12.00 -3.01
C HIS A 33 2.91 10.48 -2.86
N LEU A 34 3.33 9.95 -1.72
CA LEU A 34 3.20 8.54 -1.39
C LEU A 34 1.94 8.30 -0.57
N TYR A 35 1.08 7.42 -1.07
CA TYR A 35 -0.13 6.99 -0.40
C TYR A 35 -0.07 5.49 -0.15
N SER A 36 -0.61 5.05 0.98
CA SER A 36 -0.67 3.63 1.32
C SER A 36 -2.05 3.23 1.81
N ASP A 37 -2.41 1.97 1.58
CA ASP A 37 -3.61 1.38 2.13
C ASP A 37 -3.33 -0.04 2.63
N LYS A 38 -3.98 -0.36 3.74
CA LYS A 38 -3.93 -1.67 4.38
C LYS A 38 -5.34 -2.27 4.35
N ALA A 39 -5.54 -3.28 3.53
CA ALA A 39 -6.81 -4.01 3.50
C ALA A 39 -6.67 -5.37 4.18
N SER A 40 -7.44 -5.64 5.22
CA SER A 40 -7.64 -7.01 5.65
C SER A 40 -8.48 -7.72 4.58
N GLY A 41 -7.90 -8.73 3.92
CA GLY A 41 -8.72 -9.62 3.09
C GLY A 41 -9.88 -10.17 3.91
N ALA A 42 -11.10 -10.11 3.39
CA ALA A 42 -12.34 -10.64 3.96
C ALA A 42 -13.18 -9.76 4.92
N GLY A 43 -13.35 -8.46 4.63
CA GLY A 43 -14.37 -7.63 5.28
C GLY A 43 -15.71 -7.50 4.54
N MET A 44 -15.74 -7.71 3.21
CA MET A 44 -16.94 -7.47 2.41
C MET A 44 -17.58 -8.80 1.99
N ILE A 45 -18.26 -9.45 2.94
CA ILE A 45 -19.33 -10.38 2.59
C ILE A 45 -20.49 -9.48 2.15
N VAL A 46 -20.71 -9.36 0.84
CA VAL A 46 -21.95 -8.77 0.32
C VAL A 46 -23.02 -9.86 0.43
N PRO A 47 -24.00 -9.76 1.35
CA PRO A 47 -25.10 -10.71 1.35
C PRO A 47 -25.92 -10.51 0.07
N ALA A 48 -26.20 -11.62 -0.61
CA ALA A 48 -27.12 -11.70 -1.74
C ALA A 48 -28.57 -11.57 -1.30
#